data_AF-A0AAX2L941-F1
#
_entry.id   AF-A0AAX2L941-F1
#
_cell.length_a   1.000
_cell.length_b   1.000
_cell.length_c   1.000
_cell.angle_alpha   90.00
_cell.angle_beta   90.00
_cell.angle_gamma   90.00
#
_symmetry.space_group_name_H-M   'P 1'
#
loop_
_entity.id
_entity.type
_entity.pdbx_description
1 polymer ?
#
loop_
_entity_poly.entity_id
_entity_poly.type
_entity_poly.pdbx_seq_one_letter_code
_entity_poly.pdbx_strand_id
1 'polypeptide(L)'
;MREAIFQINKPATLQKAISILDVFPTRGLDVDFDNDKQSITDIGDIYEYLLSKLSTAGKNGQFRTPRHIIDMMVELMQPTIKDIISDPAMGSAGFLVSASRYLKRKKDEWETNTDNINHFHNQMFHGNDTDTTMLRLGAMNMMLHGVENPQISYLDSLSQDNEEADKYTLVLANPPFKGSLDYNSTSNDLLATVKTKKTELLFLSLSCEL
;
A
#
# COMPACT_ATOMS: atom_id res chain seq x y z
N MET A 1 10.26 11.85 -1.29
CA MET A 1 10.26 12.69 -0.06
C MET A 1 10.26 14.22 -0.28
N ARG A 2 10.16 14.76 -1.52
CA ARG A 2 10.30 16.23 -1.76
C ARG A 2 9.25 17.14 -1.11
N GLU A 3 8.08 16.61 -0.76
CA GLU A 3 6.95 17.41 -0.21
C GLU A 3 6.62 17.08 1.25
N ALA A 4 7.52 16.41 1.97
CA ALA A 4 7.31 16.14 3.39
C ALA A 4 7.37 17.45 4.19
N ILE A 5 6.24 17.86 4.76
CA ILE A 5 6.13 19.07 5.58
C ILE A 5 5.98 18.67 7.04
N PHE A 6 6.77 19.31 7.89
CA PHE A 6 6.68 19.14 9.33
C PHE A 6 5.51 19.96 9.90
N GLN A 7 4.40 19.32 10.26
CA GLN A 7 3.15 20.00 10.66
C GLN A 7 2.99 20.23 12.18
N ILE A 8 3.98 19.85 13.02
CA ILE A 8 3.91 20.06 14.47
C ILE A 8 4.44 21.46 14.81
N ASN A 9 3.54 22.44 14.87
CA ASN A 9 3.91 23.84 15.06
C ASN A 9 4.23 24.23 16.52
N LYS A 10 3.90 23.38 17.50
CA LYS A 10 4.13 23.64 18.93
C LYS A 10 5.41 22.94 19.41
N PRO A 11 6.45 23.67 19.86
CA PRO A 11 7.71 23.08 20.31
C PRO A 11 7.54 22.03 21.41
N ALA A 12 6.68 22.29 22.40
CA ALA A 12 6.41 21.36 23.49
C ALA A 12 5.77 20.04 23.01
N THR A 13 4.89 20.11 22.00
CA THR A 13 4.28 18.91 21.40
C THR A 13 5.32 18.11 20.63
N LEU A 14 6.20 18.78 19.88
CA LEU A 14 7.29 18.15 19.17
C LEU A 14 8.25 17.45 20.14
N GLN A 15 8.71 18.17 21.16
CA GLN A 15 9.61 17.60 22.16
C GLN A 15 8.98 16.38 22.82
N LYS A 16 7.70 16.45 23.20
CA LYS A 16 6.99 15.31 23.76
C LYS A 16 6.90 14.12 22.78
N ALA A 17 6.63 14.37 21.50
CA ALA A 17 6.59 13.32 20.49
C ALA A 17 7.95 12.65 20.32
N ILE A 18 9.04 13.43 20.22
CA ILE A 18 10.41 12.90 20.15
C ILE A 18 10.75 12.11 21.40
N SER A 19 10.48 12.63 22.60
CA SER A 19 10.77 11.90 23.85
C SER A 19 9.99 10.60 23.96
N ILE A 20 8.75 10.54 23.45
CA ILE A 20 8.00 9.28 23.38
C ILE A 20 8.66 8.32 22.39
N LEU A 21 9.08 8.78 21.21
CA LEU A 21 9.76 7.94 20.20
C LEU A 21 11.14 7.45 20.68
N ASP A 22 11.86 8.28 21.43
CA ASP A 22 13.19 7.98 21.98
C ASP A 22 13.15 6.93 23.11
N VAL A 23 12.02 6.86 23.82
CA VAL A 23 11.78 5.88 24.90
C VAL A 23 10.86 4.74 24.45
N PHE A 24 10.20 4.87 23.28
CA PHE A 24 9.46 3.79 22.65
C PHE A 24 10.40 2.60 22.58
N PRO A 25 9.98 1.40 23.01
CA PRO A 25 10.89 0.29 23.18
C PRO A 25 11.47 -0.16 21.83
N THR A 26 12.54 0.51 21.40
CA THR A 26 13.73 -0.14 20.87
C THR A 26 14.54 -0.75 22.02
N ARG A 27 14.29 -0.35 23.27
CA ARG A 27 14.94 -0.91 24.46
C ARG A 27 14.49 -2.34 24.76
N GLY A 28 15.27 -3.28 24.23
CA GLY A 28 15.17 -4.73 24.44
C GLY A 28 15.52 -5.55 23.19
N LEU A 29 15.49 -4.90 22.02
CA LEU A 29 15.98 -5.41 20.76
C LEU A 29 17.10 -4.43 20.37
N ASP A 30 18.34 -4.88 20.30
CA ASP A 30 19.33 -4.17 19.48
C ASP A 30 18.80 -4.27 18.04
N VAL A 31 17.85 -3.40 17.69
CA VAL A 31 17.22 -3.34 16.36
C VAL A 31 18.28 -2.75 15.45
N ASP A 32 19.18 -3.61 15.05
CA ASP A 32 19.98 -3.38 13.89
C ASP A 32 19.00 -3.45 12.72
N PHE A 33 18.57 -2.28 12.22
CA PHE A 33 17.69 -2.18 11.05
C PHE A 33 18.27 -2.93 9.84
N ASP A 34 19.58 -3.22 9.86
CA ASP A 34 20.26 -4.00 8.84
C ASP A 34 20.30 -5.52 9.14
N ASN A 35 20.17 -5.97 10.41
CA ASN A 35 20.39 -7.38 10.80
C ASN A 35 19.25 -8.06 11.58
N ASP A 36 18.28 -7.35 12.17
CA ASP A 36 17.20 -7.92 12.99
C ASP A 36 15.82 -7.83 12.31
N LYS A 37 15.57 -8.71 11.35
CA LYS A 37 14.31 -8.80 10.58
C LYS A 37 13.06 -9.05 11.46
N GLN A 38 13.21 -9.64 12.65
CA GLN A 38 12.09 -9.93 13.54
C GLN A 38 11.59 -8.66 14.22
N SER A 39 12.51 -7.83 14.72
CA SER A 39 12.17 -6.56 15.35
C SER A 39 11.47 -5.56 14.41
N ILE A 40 11.84 -5.55 13.13
CA ILE A 40 11.21 -4.71 12.10
C ILE A 40 9.76 -5.15 11.85
N THR A 41 9.50 -6.46 11.85
CA THR A 41 8.15 -7.02 11.70
C THR A 41 7.25 -6.62 12.86
N ASP A 42 7.75 -6.67 14.10
CA ASP A 42 6.99 -6.27 15.29
C ASP A 42 6.62 -4.76 15.26
N ILE A 43 7.50 -3.90 14.73
CA ILE A 43 7.23 -2.48 14.53
C ILE A 43 6.17 -2.28 13.43
N GLY A 44 6.23 -3.06 12.34
CA GLY A 44 5.22 -3.06 11.28
C GLY A 44 3.82 -3.39 11.82
N ASP A 45 3.70 -4.42 12.66
CA ASP A 45 2.43 -4.82 13.26
C ASP A 45 1.89 -3.73 14.21
N ILE A 46 2.75 -3.09 15.00
CA ILE A 46 2.38 -1.93 15.84
C ILE A 46 1.89 -0.78 14.96
N TYR A 47 2.57 -0.52 13.85
CA TYR A 47 2.21 0.54 12.90
C TYR A 47 0.82 0.29 12.30
N GLU A 48 0.54 -0.92 11.82
CA GLU A 48 -0.81 -1.31 11.35
C GLU A 48 -1.87 -1.20 12.45
N TYR A 49 -1.54 -1.60 13.68
CA TYR A 49 -2.45 -1.46 14.82
C TYR A 49 -2.80 0.02 15.07
N LEU A 50 -1.81 0.91 15.08
CA LEU A 50 -2.04 2.35 15.27
C LEU A 50 -2.84 2.96 14.12
N LEU A 51 -2.53 2.59 12.88
CA LEU A 51 -3.33 2.99 11.71
C LEU A 51 -4.79 2.55 11.84
N SER A 52 -5.03 1.33 12.35
CA SER A 52 -6.39 0.85 12.57
C SER A 52 -7.13 1.70 13.60
N LYS A 53 -6.45 2.18 14.66
CA LYS A 53 -7.06 3.06 15.66
C LYS A 53 -7.34 4.46 15.14
N LEU A 54 -6.43 5.02 14.33
CA LEU A 54 -6.62 6.33 13.68
C LEU A 54 -7.81 6.31 12.73
N SER A 55 -8.04 5.20 12.03
CA SER A 55 -9.17 5.04 11.10
C SER A 55 -10.53 5.11 11.79
N THR A 56 -10.64 4.59 13.02
CA THR A 56 -11.86 4.70 13.85
C THR A 56 -12.15 6.11 14.36
N ALA A 57 -11.16 7.02 14.35
CA ALA A 57 -11.29 8.37 14.92
C ALA A 57 -11.65 9.44 13.87
N GLY A 58 -11.61 9.12 12.57
CA GLY A 58 -11.80 10.07 11.46
C GLY A 58 -13.25 10.18 10.96
N LYS A 59 -13.75 11.43 10.87
CA LYS A 59 -15.11 11.79 10.41
C LYS A 59 -15.39 11.65 8.91
N ASN A 60 -14.47 11.13 8.08
CA ASN A 60 -14.61 11.11 6.61
C ASN A 60 -14.26 9.74 5.99
N GLY A 61 -15.12 8.74 6.19
CA GLY A 61 -15.59 7.82 5.13
C GLY A 61 -14.60 7.09 4.19
N GLN A 62 -13.30 7.06 4.43
CA GLN A 62 -12.38 6.15 3.75
C GLN A 62 -12.54 4.77 4.38
N PHE A 63 -13.36 3.93 3.75
CA PHE A 63 -13.59 2.56 4.17
C PHE A 63 -12.31 1.75 3.96
N ARG A 64 -11.55 1.53 5.03
CA ARG A 64 -10.44 0.59 5.01
C ARG A 64 -10.97 -0.84 4.96
N THR A 65 -10.36 -1.68 4.13
CA THR A 65 -10.69 -3.11 4.06
C THR A 65 -10.32 -3.78 5.39
N PRO A 66 -11.24 -4.48 6.07
CA PRO A 66 -10.92 -5.25 7.25
C PRO A 66 -9.83 -6.30 6.97
N ARG A 67 -8.88 -6.46 7.90
CA ARG A 67 -7.69 -7.30 7.69
C ARG A 67 -7.99 -8.74 7.28
N HIS A 68 -8.97 -9.36 7.94
CA HIS A 68 -9.37 -10.74 7.65
C HIS A 68 -9.94 -10.92 6.22
N ILE A 69 -10.52 -9.87 5.62
CA ILE A 69 -10.98 -9.90 4.22
C ILE A 69 -9.77 -9.82 3.28
N ILE A 70 -8.84 -8.91 3.55
CA ILE A 70 -7.60 -8.78 2.78
C ILE A 70 -6.85 -10.12 2.76
N ASP A 71 -6.61 -10.69 3.94
CA ASP A 71 -5.86 -11.95 4.07
C ASP A 71 -6.59 -13.08 3.35
N MET A 72 -7.92 -13.21 3.52
CA MET A 72 -8.71 -14.19 2.77
C MET A 72 -8.55 -14.06 1.25
N MET A 73 -8.64 -12.83 0.71
CA MET A 73 -8.50 -12.59 -0.73
C MET A 73 -7.10 -12.99 -1.21
N VAL A 74 -6.04 -12.65 -0.47
CA VAL A 74 -4.67 -13.04 -0.82
C VAL A 74 -4.48 -14.56 -0.77
N GLU A 75 -5.02 -15.24 0.25
CA GLU A 75 -4.97 -16.70 0.34
C GLU A 75 -5.68 -17.38 -0.84
N LEU A 76 -6.78 -16.80 -1.33
CA LEU A 76 -7.52 -17.30 -2.50
C LEU A 76 -6.77 -17.05 -3.81
N MET A 77 -6.13 -15.89 -3.94
CA MET A 77 -5.39 -15.53 -5.16
C MET A 77 -4.03 -16.24 -5.28
N GLN A 78 -3.45 -16.68 -4.17
CA GLN A 78 -2.21 -17.46 -4.13
C GLN A 78 -1.05 -16.84 -4.94
N PRO A 79 -0.66 -15.59 -4.65
CA PRO A 79 0.41 -14.92 -5.39
C PRO A 79 1.72 -15.73 -5.33
N THR A 80 2.48 -15.67 -6.40
CA THR A 80 3.77 -16.32 -6.60
C THR A 80 4.88 -15.29 -6.75
N ILE A 81 6.13 -15.68 -6.55
CA ILE A 81 7.28 -14.77 -6.70
C ILE A 81 7.48 -14.23 -8.13
N LYS A 82 6.73 -14.73 -9.11
CA LYS A 82 6.80 -14.26 -10.50
C LYS A 82 5.78 -13.16 -10.80
N ASP A 83 4.85 -12.92 -9.88
CA ASP A 83 3.76 -11.99 -10.11
C ASP A 83 4.19 -10.54 -10.00
N ILE A 84 3.55 -9.68 -10.78
CA ILE A 84 3.60 -8.23 -10.61
C ILE A 84 2.24 -7.80 -10.09
N ILE A 85 2.20 -7.38 -8.83
CA ILE A 85 0.97 -7.13 -8.06
C ILE A 85 0.69 -5.64 -8.03
N SER A 86 -0.52 -5.24 -8.42
CA SER A 86 -0.99 -3.86 -8.37
C SER A 86 -2.20 -3.69 -7.46
N ASP A 87 -2.19 -2.60 -6.69
CA ASP A 87 -3.35 -2.05 -6.00
C ASP A 87 -3.59 -0.60 -6.48
N PRO A 88 -4.49 -0.37 -7.45
CA PRO A 88 -4.77 0.96 -8.00
C PRO A 88 -5.53 1.89 -7.05
N ALA A 89 -5.88 1.45 -5.84
CA ALA A 89 -6.52 2.25 -4.80
C ALA A 89 -5.95 1.86 -3.42
N MET A 90 -4.62 1.91 -3.30
CA MET A 90 -3.90 1.17 -2.25
C MET A 90 -4.16 1.63 -0.82
N GLY A 91 -4.54 2.90 -0.60
CA GLY A 91 -4.65 3.48 0.73
C GLY A 91 -3.37 3.27 1.54
N SER A 92 -3.45 2.50 2.62
CA SER A 92 -2.28 2.14 3.43
C SER A 92 -1.54 0.87 2.98
N ALA A 93 -1.69 0.46 1.73
CA ALA A 93 -1.07 -0.73 1.13
C ALA A 93 -1.45 -2.06 1.80
N GLY A 94 -2.69 -2.20 2.26
CA GLY A 94 -3.12 -3.39 3.03
C GLY A 94 -3.00 -4.69 2.25
N PHE A 95 -3.46 -4.71 0.99
CA PHE A 95 -3.34 -5.87 0.10
C PHE A 95 -1.88 -6.20 -0.21
N LEU A 96 -1.07 -5.20 -0.55
CA LEU A 96 0.34 -5.39 -0.87
C LEU A 96 1.12 -5.96 0.33
N VAL A 97 0.88 -5.47 1.55
CA VAL A 97 1.48 -6.02 2.77
C VAL A 97 1.03 -7.46 3.01
N SER A 98 -0.26 -7.78 2.79
CA SER A 98 -0.77 -9.15 2.91
C SER A 98 -0.11 -10.10 1.91
N ALA A 99 0.01 -9.68 0.65
CA ALA A 99 0.70 -10.45 -0.39
C ALA A 99 2.18 -10.66 -0.05
N SER A 100 2.88 -9.64 0.45
CA SER A 100 4.27 -9.77 0.91
C SER A 100 4.40 -10.79 2.05
N ARG A 101 3.51 -10.75 3.05
CA ARG A 101 3.48 -11.73 4.14
C ARG A 101 3.21 -13.15 3.62
N TYR A 102 2.26 -13.31 2.69
CA TYR A 102 1.96 -14.61 2.08
C TYR A 102 3.21 -15.24 1.45
N LEU A 103 3.94 -14.46 0.65
CA LEU A 103 5.16 -14.90 -0.04
C LEU A 103 6.30 -15.18 0.93
N LYS A 104 6.42 -14.39 2.01
CA LYS A 104 7.43 -14.61 3.06
C LYS A 104 7.23 -15.89 3.84
N ARG A 105 5.99 -16.39 3.98
CA ARG A 105 5.76 -17.73 4.57
C ARG A 105 6.32 -18.87 3.71
N LYS A 106 6.51 -18.61 2.42
CA LYS A 106 7.11 -19.52 1.43
C LYS A 106 8.50 -19.07 1.01
N LYS A 107 9.21 -18.30 1.84
CA LYS A 107 10.52 -17.71 1.50
C LYS A 107 11.55 -18.72 1.02
N ASP A 108 11.55 -19.94 1.59
CA ASP A 108 12.50 -20.99 1.22
C ASP A 108 12.37 -21.42 -0.25
N GLU A 109 11.22 -21.16 -0.88
CA GLU A 109 10.98 -21.45 -2.30
C GLU A 109 11.65 -20.43 -3.25
N TRP A 110 12.03 -19.24 -2.75
CA TRP A 110 12.50 -18.16 -3.62
C TRP A 110 13.69 -17.34 -3.11
N GLU A 111 13.93 -17.25 -1.81
CA GLU A 111 14.97 -16.42 -1.16
C GLU A 111 16.40 -16.92 -1.50
N THR A 112 16.55 -18.10 -2.11
CA THR A 112 17.85 -18.60 -2.59
C THR A 112 18.29 -18.00 -3.92
N ASN A 113 17.37 -17.39 -4.67
CA ASN A 113 17.65 -16.81 -5.98
C ASN A 113 17.73 -15.29 -5.87
N THR A 114 18.88 -14.71 -6.21
CA THR A 114 19.12 -13.27 -6.19
C THR A 114 18.16 -12.48 -7.07
N ASP A 115 17.74 -13.03 -8.22
CA ASP A 115 16.79 -12.38 -9.11
C ASP A 115 15.40 -12.29 -8.47
N ASN A 116 14.99 -13.34 -7.77
CA ASN A 116 13.72 -13.36 -7.03
C ASN A 116 13.73 -12.36 -5.87
N ILE A 117 14.85 -12.27 -5.14
CA ILE A 117 15.03 -11.26 -4.10
C ILE A 117 14.93 -9.86 -4.71
N ASN A 118 15.68 -9.59 -5.78
CA ASN A 118 15.63 -8.30 -6.45
C ASN A 118 14.21 -7.96 -6.94
N HIS A 119 13.51 -8.94 -7.51
CA HIS A 119 12.14 -8.78 -7.97
C HIS A 119 11.18 -8.42 -6.81
N PHE A 120 11.22 -9.20 -5.73
CA PHE A 120 10.39 -8.96 -4.53
C PHE A 120 10.58 -7.55 -3.97
N HIS A 121 11.83 -7.10 -3.87
CA HIS A 121 12.16 -5.83 -3.23
C HIS A 121 11.94 -4.60 -4.13
N ASN A 122 12.09 -4.74 -5.44
CA ASN A 122 12.20 -3.59 -6.35
C ASN A 122 11.14 -3.53 -7.47
N GLN A 123 10.44 -4.63 -7.77
CA GLN A 123 9.63 -4.72 -8.98
C GLN A 123 8.22 -5.29 -8.76
N MET A 124 8.02 -6.10 -7.72
CA MET A 124 6.82 -6.89 -7.54
C MET A 124 5.59 -6.07 -7.12
N PHE A 125 5.75 -5.08 -6.26
CA PHE A 125 4.64 -4.42 -5.58
C PHE A 125 4.41 -3.00 -6.11
N HIS A 126 3.23 -2.77 -6.69
CA HIS A 126 2.82 -1.49 -7.26
C HIS A 126 1.55 -0.99 -6.57
N GLY A 127 1.51 0.30 -6.24
CA GLY A 127 0.39 0.90 -5.54
C GLY A 127 0.18 2.35 -5.92
N ASN A 128 -1.07 2.69 -6.26
CA ASN A 128 -1.45 4.03 -6.68
C ASN A 128 -2.51 4.59 -5.73
N ASP A 129 -2.38 5.89 -5.40
CA ASP A 129 -3.37 6.64 -4.63
C ASP A 129 -3.29 8.13 -4.99
N THR A 130 -4.39 8.86 -4.76
CA THR A 130 -4.51 10.30 -4.98
C THR A 130 -4.30 11.12 -3.70
N ASP A 131 -4.20 10.46 -2.53
CA ASP A 131 -3.87 11.12 -1.26
C ASP A 131 -2.39 10.95 -0.93
N THR A 132 -1.64 12.06 -0.98
CA THR A 132 -0.22 12.10 -0.62
C THR A 132 0.10 11.60 0.79
N THR A 133 -0.85 11.71 1.73
CA THR A 133 -0.72 11.14 3.07
C THR A 133 -0.79 9.62 3.01
N MET A 134 -1.75 9.07 2.26
CA MET A 134 -1.89 7.62 2.08
C MET A 134 -0.68 7.02 1.38
N LEU A 135 -0.15 7.68 0.35
CA LEU A 135 1.09 7.24 -0.31
C LEU A 135 2.26 7.08 0.69
N ARG A 136 2.42 8.04 1.60
CA ARG A 136 3.48 7.98 2.63
C ARG A 136 3.21 6.89 3.65
N LEU A 137 1.96 6.76 4.11
CA LEU A 137 1.59 5.74 5.07
C LEU A 137 1.75 4.34 4.46
N GLY A 138 1.31 4.13 3.22
CA GLY A 138 1.45 2.87 2.50
C GLY A 138 2.91 2.51 2.21
N ALA A 139 3.73 3.46 1.77
CA ALA A 139 5.16 3.23 1.56
C ALA A 139 5.87 2.85 2.84
N MET A 140 5.63 3.59 3.93
CA MET A 140 6.18 3.25 5.24
C MET A 140 5.68 1.87 5.71
N ASN A 141 4.41 1.56 5.48
CA ASN A 141 3.85 0.25 5.83
C ASN A 141 4.58 -0.88 5.09
N MET A 142 4.79 -0.76 3.78
CA MET A 142 5.53 -1.75 2.99
C MET A 142 6.99 -1.92 3.46
N MET A 143 7.68 -0.82 3.74
CA MET A 143 9.07 -0.83 4.21
C MET A 143 9.20 -1.47 5.60
N LEU A 144 8.31 -1.15 6.54
CA LEU A 144 8.27 -1.77 7.86
C LEU A 144 7.91 -3.25 7.80
N HIS A 145 7.22 -3.69 6.76
CA HIS A 145 6.97 -5.11 6.49
C HIS A 145 8.04 -5.73 5.58
N GLY A 146 9.20 -5.07 5.44
CA GLY A 146 10.40 -5.58 4.80
C GLY A 146 10.32 -5.72 3.28
N VAL A 147 9.65 -4.78 2.62
CA VAL A 147 9.76 -4.54 1.16
C VAL A 147 10.54 -3.24 0.98
N GLU A 148 11.73 -3.30 0.38
CA GLU A 148 12.67 -2.17 0.39
C GLU A 148 12.23 -1.02 -0.51
N ASN A 149 11.88 -1.30 -1.78
CA ASN A 149 11.58 -0.29 -2.79
C ASN A 149 10.24 -0.59 -3.49
N PRO A 150 9.12 -0.51 -2.77
CA PRO A 150 7.79 -0.64 -3.38
C PRO A 150 7.55 0.49 -4.40
N GLN A 151 6.92 0.16 -5.53
CA GLN A 151 6.61 1.11 -6.60
C GLN A 151 5.30 1.85 -6.27
N ILE A 152 5.41 2.95 -5.53
CA ILE A 152 4.26 3.72 -5.05
C ILE A 152 4.22 5.09 -5.71
N SER A 153 3.13 5.37 -6.42
CA SER A 153 2.99 6.56 -7.25
C SER A 153 1.75 7.37 -6.90
N TYR A 154 1.89 8.70 -6.95
CA TYR A 154 0.74 9.60 -6.97
C TYR A 154 0.12 9.53 -8.36
N LEU A 155 -1.02 8.87 -8.47
CA LEU A 155 -1.72 8.67 -9.74
C LEU A 155 -3.21 8.59 -9.47
N ASP A 156 -3.98 9.37 -10.23
CA ASP A 156 -5.42 9.11 -10.35
C ASP A 156 -5.61 7.97 -11.35
N SER A 157 -5.84 6.78 -10.83
CA SER A 157 -5.92 5.53 -11.60
C SER A 157 -7.01 5.56 -12.68
N LEU A 158 -8.02 6.43 -12.57
CA LEU A 158 -9.08 6.58 -13.59
C LEU A 158 -8.84 7.74 -14.55
N SER A 159 -7.75 8.50 -14.37
CA SER A 159 -7.45 9.66 -15.21
C SER A 159 -6.95 9.27 -16.60
N GLN A 160 -7.04 10.21 -17.55
CA GLN A 160 -6.44 10.05 -18.88
C GLN A 160 -4.91 9.97 -18.86
N ASP A 161 -4.28 10.46 -17.78
CA ASP A 161 -2.83 10.43 -17.61
C ASP A 161 -2.33 9.06 -17.14
N ASN A 162 -3.24 8.12 -16.81
CA ASN A 162 -2.88 6.76 -16.49
C ASN A 162 -2.61 5.95 -17.78
N GLU A 163 -1.32 5.77 -18.08
CA GLU A 163 -0.83 4.94 -19.19
C GLU A 163 -0.46 3.51 -18.76
N GLU A 164 -0.94 3.05 -17.60
CA GLU A 164 -0.77 1.66 -17.17
C GLU A 164 -1.79 0.76 -17.86
N ALA A 165 -1.30 -0.15 -18.70
CA ALA A 165 -2.10 -1.19 -19.36
C ALA A 165 -1.25 -2.44 -19.58
N ASP A 166 -1.82 -3.63 -19.35
CA ASP A 166 -1.19 -4.95 -19.48
C ASP A 166 0.19 -5.06 -18.77
N LYS A 167 0.34 -4.40 -17.61
CA LYS A 167 1.60 -4.38 -16.84
C LYS A 167 1.61 -5.38 -15.71
N TYR A 168 0.44 -5.79 -15.22
CA TYR A 168 0.31 -6.53 -13.97
C TYR A 168 -0.22 -7.95 -14.20
N THR A 169 0.24 -8.89 -13.38
CA THR A 169 -0.27 -10.27 -13.42
C THR A 169 -1.36 -10.52 -12.38
N LEU A 170 -1.44 -9.66 -11.36
CA LEU A 170 -2.42 -9.75 -10.29
C LEU A 170 -2.83 -8.36 -9.82
N VAL A 171 -4.13 -8.10 -9.81
CA VAL A 171 -4.72 -6.89 -9.22
C VAL A 171 -5.47 -7.26 -7.94
N LEU A 172 -5.13 -6.61 -6.83
CA LEU A 172 -5.79 -6.77 -5.53
C LEU A 172 -6.17 -5.39 -5.00
N ALA A 173 -7.46 -5.06 -5.02
CA ALA A 173 -7.91 -3.71 -4.72
C ALA A 173 -9.23 -3.69 -3.94
N ASN A 174 -9.43 -2.64 -3.16
CA ASN A 174 -10.75 -2.23 -2.66
C ASN A 174 -11.03 -0.78 -3.08
N PRO A 175 -11.52 -0.58 -4.31
CA PRO A 175 -11.74 0.76 -4.84
C PRO A 175 -12.83 1.52 -4.07
N PRO A 176 -12.86 2.85 -4.15
CA PRO A 176 -13.84 3.67 -3.42
C PRO A 176 -15.29 3.31 -3.80
N PHE A 177 -16.13 3.08 -2.78
CA PHE A 177 -17.52 2.65 -2.93
C PHE A 177 -18.49 3.72 -3.43
N LYS A 178 -18.12 5.00 -3.35
CA LYS A 178 -18.98 6.12 -3.77
C LYS A 178 -18.14 7.30 -4.21
N GLY A 179 -18.50 7.86 -5.35
CA GLY A 179 -17.91 9.07 -5.93
C GLY A 179 -18.61 9.37 -7.25
N SER A 180 -18.52 10.61 -7.71
CA SER A 180 -18.85 10.97 -9.09
C SER A 180 -17.64 11.69 -9.66
N LEU A 181 -17.03 11.08 -10.68
CA LEU A 181 -15.86 11.65 -11.35
C LEU A 181 -16.29 12.70 -12.38
N ASP A 182 -15.39 13.64 -12.66
CA ASP A 182 -15.53 14.50 -13.83
C ASP A 182 -15.24 13.69 -15.09
N TYR A 183 -16.17 13.74 -16.05
CA TYR A 183 -16.04 13.02 -17.31
C TYR A 183 -14.82 13.49 -18.12
N ASN A 184 -14.45 14.77 -17.99
CA ASN A 184 -13.39 15.35 -18.79
C ASN A 184 -11.99 14.91 -18.34
N SER A 185 -11.85 14.45 -17.09
CA SER A 185 -10.57 13.95 -16.55
C SER A 185 -10.46 12.42 -16.62
N THR A 186 -11.56 11.70 -16.88
CA THR A 186 -11.59 10.23 -16.91
C THR A 186 -11.09 9.69 -18.25
N SER A 187 -10.37 8.56 -18.23
CA SER A 187 -9.88 7.89 -19.44
C SER A 187 -10.98 7.66 -20.48
N ASN A 188 -10.72 8.08 -21.73
CA ASN A 188 -11.65 7.88 -22.85
C ASN A 188 -11.81 6.39 -23.17
N ASP A 189 -10.76 5.59 -22.98
CA ASP A 189 -10.78 4.16 -23.25
C ASP A 189 -11.69 3.44 -22.25
N LEU A 190 -11.58 3.78 -20.95
CA LEU A 190 -12.50 3.27 -19.92
C LEU A 190 -13.96 3.66 -20.19
N LEU A 191 -14.21 4.89 -20.63
CA LEU A 191 -15.55 5.37 -20.97
C LEU A 191 -16.11 4.73 -22.26
N ALA A 192 -15.23 4.30 -23.16
CA ALA A 192 -15.60 3.54 -24.35
C ALA A 192 -16.01 2.10 -24.00
N THR A 193 -15.31 1.47 -23.06
CA THR A 193 -15.64 0.13 -22.53
C THR A 193 -16.91 0.15 -21.68
N VAL A 194 -17.03 1.10 -20.75
CA VAL A 194 -18.18 1.21 -19.83
C VAL A 194 -18.68 2.66 -19.74
N LYS A 195 -19.81 2.94 -20.39
CA LYS A 195 -20.43 4.27 -20.40
C LYS A 195 -21.17 4.60 -19.09
N THR A 196 -20.42 4.95 -18.04
CA THR A 196 -20.97 5.24 -16.71
C THR A 196 -20.22 6.38 -16.00
N LYS A 197 -20.83 6.94 -14.94
CA LYS A 197 -20.22 7.91 -13.99
C LYS A 197 -19.87 7.28 -12.65
N LYS A 198 -20.23 6.02 -12.49
CA LYS A 198 -20.09 5.25 -11.25
C LYS A 198 -18.65 4.80 -11.11
N THR A 199 -17.94 5.38 -10.15
CA THR A 199 -16.54 5.08 -9.86
C THR A 199 -16.29 3.59 -9.69
N GLU A 200 -17.21 2.86 -9.05
CA GLU A 200 -17.08 1.42 -8.80
C GLU A 200 -17.02 0.58 -10.08
N LEU A 201 -17.74 0.98 -11.14
CA LEU A 201 -17.75 0.26 -12.41
C LEU A 201 -16.53 0.61 -13.27
N LEU A 202 -16.04 1.85 -13.16
CA LEU A 202 -14.84 2.30 -13.87
C LEU A 202 -13.59 1.62 -13.30
N PHE A 203 -13.47 1.47 -11.98
CA PHE A 203 -12.38 0.71 -11.37
C PHE A 203 -12.40 -0.78 -11.76
N LEU A 204 -13.59 -1.36 -11.95
CA LEU A 204 -13.70 -2.73 -12.47
C LEU A 204 -13.18 -2.83 -13.90
N SER A 205 -13.55 -1.87 -14.77
CA SER A 205 -13.03 -1.82 -16.14
C SER A 205 -11.51 -1.66 -16.15
N LEU A 206 -10.99 -0.73 -15.34
CA LEU A 206 -9.56 -0.51 -15.17
C LEU A 206 -8.84 -1.78 -14.74
N SER A 207 -9.37 -2.51 -13.76
CA SER A 207 -8.74 -3.75 -13.27
C SER A 207 -8.63 -4.84 -14.33
N CYS A 208 -9.43 -4.76 -15.41
CA CYS A 208 -9.33 -5.68 -16.55
C CYS A 208 -8.35 -5.19 -17.63
N GLU A 209 -7.95 -3.93 -17.61
CA GLU A 209 -7.02 -3.30 -18.57
C GLU A 209 -5.58 -3.21 -18.02
N LEU A 210 -5.43 -3.22 -16.70
CA LEU A 210 -4.15 -3.20 -15.94
C LEU A 210 -3.36 -4.50 -16.06
#